data_AF-A0A529N9T7-F1
#
_entry.id   AF-A0A529N9T7-F1
#
_cell.length_a   1.000
_cell.length_b   1.000
_cell.length_c   1.000
_cell.angle_alpha   90.00
_cell.angle_beta   90.00
_cell.angle_gamma   90.00
#
_symmetry.space_group_name_H-M   'P 1'
#
loop_
_entity.id
_entity.type
_entity.pdbx_description
1 polymer ?
#
loop_
_entity_poly.entity_id
_entity_poly.type
_entity_poly.pdbx_seq_one_letter_code
_entity_poly.pdbx_strand_id
1 'polypeptide(L)'
;DLVKKLNVTPEDNATSQALAKAAAEERGKLAKLDGAAFDKAYVENEVAYHKQVNGALETLLIPSASNAELKSLLETGLKIFQGHQQHAEHVAGSLK
;
A
#
# COMPACT_ATOMS: atom_id res chain seq x y z
N ASP A 1 -19.66 5.45 -8.73
CA ASP A 1 -18.25 5.01 -8.74
C ASP A 1 -18.12 3.65 -9.38
N LEU A 2 -16.97 3.37 -10.04
CA LEU A 2 -16.73 2.17 -10.83
C LEU A 2 -16.94 0.87 -10.03
N VAL A 3 -16.56 0.87 -8.75
CA VAL A 3 -16.71 -0.27 -7.83
C VAL A 3 -18.17 -0.71 -7.70
N LYS A 4 -19.10 0.25 -7.61
CA LYS A 4 -20.55 -0.02 -7.58
C LYS A 4 -21.07 -0.49 -8.94
N LYS A 5 -20.60 0.14 -10.03
CA LYS A 5 -21.00 -0.22 -11.41
C LYS A 5 -20.65 -1.67 -11.74
N LEU A 6 -19.46 -2.12 -11.34
CA LEU A 6 -18.98 -3.47 -11.60
C LEU A 6 -19.37 -4.49 -10.50
N ASN A 7 -20.12 -4.05 -9.48
CA ASN A 7 -20.47 -4.86 -8.31
C ASN A 7 -19.25 -5.57 -7.69
N VAL A 8 -18.11 -4.88 -7.63
CA VAL A 8 -16.87 -5.45 -7.10
C VAL A 8 -17.06 -5.71 -5.62
N THR A 9 -16.82 -6.95 -5.22
CA THR A 9 -16.82 -7.36 -3.82
C THR A 9 -15.37 -7.43 -3.34
N PRO A 10 -14.98 -6.73 -2.27
CA PRO A 10 -13.69 -6.94 -1.64
C PRO A 10 -13.56 -8.41 -1.24
N GLU A 11 -12.47 -9.06 -1.64
CA GLU A 11 -12.22 -10.46 -1.33
C GLU A 11 -11.19 -10.58 -0.22
N ASP A 12 -11.47 -11.44 0.76
CA ASP A 12 -10.47 -11.90 1.71
C ASP A 12 -9.61 -12.98 1.04
N ASN A 13 -8.43 -12.56 0.56
CA ASN A 13 -7.47 -13.41 -0.12
C ASN A 13 -6.07 -13.30 0.50
N ALA A 14 -5.15 -14.16 0.07
CA ALA A 14 -3.78 -14.21 0.60
C ALA A 14 -3.06 -12.85 0.58
N THR A 15 -3.26 -12.02 -0.46
CA THR A 15 -2.68 -10.67 -0.53
C THR A 15 -3.27 -9.76 0.54
N SER A 16 -4.60 -9.73 0.68
CA SER A 16 -5.27 -8.90 1.69
C SER A 16 -4.94 -9.34 3.13
N GLN A 17 -4.84 -10.64 3.37
CA GLN A 17 -4.45 -11.21 4.66
C GLN A 17 -3.00 -10.87 5.03
N ALA A 18 -2.08 -10.97 4.06
CA ALA A 18 -0.69 -10.60 4.26
C ALA A 18 -0.55 -9.10 4.61
N LEU A 19 -1.26 -8.22 3.90
CA LEU A 19 -1.28 -6.78 4.19
C LEU A 19 -1.90 -6.48 5.55
N ALA A 20 -3.01 -7.13 5.90
CA ALA A 20 -3.68 -6.95 7.19
C ALA A 20 -2.79 -7.40 8.36
N LYS A 21 -2.10 -8.54 8.22
CA LYS A 21 -1.15 -9.05 9.21
C LYS A 21 0.03 -8.10 9.39
N ALA A 22 0.68 -7.68 8.30
CA ALA A 22 1.79 -6.73 8.35
C ALA A 22 1.38 -5.42 9.04
N ALA A 23 0.19 -4.89 8.70
CA ALA A 23 -0.34 -3.69 9.32
C ALA A 23 -0.64 -3.87 10.83
N ALA A 24 -1.13 -5.03 11.25
CA ALA A 24 -1.36 -5.31 12.67
C ALA A 24 -0.06 -5.40 13.47
N GLU A 25 0.95 -6.06 12.91
CA GLU A 25 2.28 -6.18 13.50
C GLU A 25 2.96 -4.82 13.62
N GLU A 26 2.93 -4.01 12.57
CA GLU A 26 3.54 -2.69 12.60
C GLU A 26 2.82 -1.77 13.59
N ARG A 27 1.48 -1.75 13.63
CA ARG A 27 0.75 -0.98 14.64
C ARG A 27 1.15 -1.37 16.07
N GLY A 28 1.35 -2.66 16.33
CA GLY A 28 1.80 -3.16 17.63
C GLY A 28 3.24 -2.75 17.98
N LYS A 29 4.11 -2.59 16.98
CA LYS A 29 5.47 -2.04 17.12
C LYS A 29 5.43 -0.53 17.38
N LEU A 30 4.74 0.21 16.53
CA LEU A 30 4.64 1.68 16.59
C LEU A 30 4.01 2.16 17.90
N ALA A 31 3.03 1.45 18.44
CA ALA A 31 2.38 1.79 19.72
C ALA A 31 3.33 1.77 20.94
N LYS A 32 4.56 1.26 20.79
CA LYS A 32 5.59 1.20 21.84
C LYS A 32 6.70 2.23 21.65
N LEU A 33 6.59 3.08 20.62
CA LEU A 33 7.58 4.07 20.24
C LEU A 33 6.98 5.46 20.38
N ASP A 34 7.84 6.43 20.68
CA ASP A 34 7.45 7.83 20.84
C ASP A 34 8.48 8.75 20.17
N GLY A 35 8.04 9.97 19.83
CA GLY A 35 8.88 11.02 19.26
C GLY A 35 9.66 10.56 18.02
N ALA A 36 10.95 10.91 17.96
CA ALA A 36 11.79 10.61 16.79
C ALA A 36 11.90 9.11 16.47
N ALA A 37 11.80 8.24 17.48
CA ALA A 37 11.82 6.79 17.25
C ALA A 37 10.54 6.30 16.56
N PHE A 38 9.39 6.88 16.93
CA PHE A 38 8.12 6.65 16.24
C PHE A 38 8.18 7.17 14.80
N ASP A 39 8.60 8.43 14.62
CA ASP A 39 8.63 9.08 13.30
C ASP A 39 9.47 8.28 12.30
N LYS A 40 10.66 7.84 12.73
CA LYS A 40 11.54 7.01 11.92
C LYS A 40 10.90 5.67 11.56
N ALA A 41 10.39 4.94 12.56
CA ALA A 41 9.79 3.63 12.33
C ALA A 41 8.54 3.70 11.45
N TYR A 42 7.71 4.73 11.63
CA TYR A 42 6.51 4.98 10.83
C TYR A 42 6.88 5.19 9.36
N VAL A 43 7.82 6.10 9.07
CA VAL A 43 8.21 6.42 7.70
C VAL A 43 8.91 5.25 7.02
N GLU A 44 9.76 4.49 7.73
CA GLU A 44 10.34 3.25 7.22
C GLU A 44 9.25 2.23 6.83
N ASN A 45 8.19 2.10 7.64
CA ASN A 45 7.05 1.28 7.29
C ASN A 45 6.28 1.81 6.07
N GLU A 46 6.00 3.12 5.98
CA GLU A 46 5.28 3.68 4.83
C GLU A 46 6.01 3.37 3.51
N VAL A 47 7.34 3.47 3.50
CA VAL A 47 8.17 3.07 2.34
C VAL A 47 8.00 1.58 2.03
N ALA A 48 8.13 0.72 3.04
CA ALA A 48 8.03 -0.73 2.85
C ALA A 48 6.63 -1.17 2.40
N TYR A 49 5.59 -0.63 3.03
CA TYR A 49 4.19 -0.87 2.73
C TYR A 49 3.85 -0.46 1.29
N HIS A 50 4.25 0.75 0.87
CA HIS A 50 3.99 1.20 -0.49
C HIS A 50 4.75 0.38 -1.53
N LYS A 51 5.98 -0.06 -1.24
CA LYS A 51 6.71 -1.02 -2.11
C LYS A 51 5.95 -2.33 -2.28
N GLN A 52 5.42 -2.88 -1.19
CA GLN A 52 4.64 -4.12 -1.23
C GLN A 52 3.34 -3.96 -2.04
N VAL A 53 2.60 -2.87 -1.82
CA VAL A 53 1.36 -2.58 -2.56
C VAL A 53 1.63 -2.36 -4.05
N ASN A 54 2.66 -1.57 -4.39
CA ASN A 54 3.07 -1.34 -5.78
C ASN A 54 3.45 -2.66 -6.45
N GLY A 55 4.25 -3.50 -5.78
CA GLY A 55 4.61 -4.82 -6.30
C GLY A 55 3.40 -5.72 -6.53
N ALA A 56 2.43 -5.75 -5.61
CA ALA A 56 1.20 -6.52 -5.78
C ALA A 56 0.33 -6.01 -6.95
N LEU A 57 0.23 -4.69 -7.13
CA LEU A 57 -0.46 -4.08 -8.26
C LEU A 57 0.19 -4.48 -9.59
N GLU A 58 1.50 -4.29 -9.71
CA GLU A 58 2.26 -4.51 -10.94
C GLU A 58 2.31 -5.98 -11.35
N THR A 59 2.51 -6.89 -10.39
CA THR A 59 2.86 -8.28 -10.70
C THR A 59 1.69 -9.25 -10.63
N LEU A 60 0.60 -8.87 -9.94
CA LEU A 60 -0.55 -9.75 -9.71
C LEU A 60 -1.86 -9.10 -10.14
N LEU A 61 -2.25 -7.98 -9.51
CA LEU A 61 -3.61 -7.46 -9.65
C LEU A 61 -3.91 -6.87 -11.03
N ILE A 62 -3.02 -6.04 -11.58
CA ILE A 62 -3.19 -5.45 -12.92
C ILE A 62 -3.14 -6.54 -14.01
N PRO A 63 -2.19 -7.49 -14.00
CA PRO A 63 -2.19 -8.60 -14.95
C PRO A 63 -3.42 -9.51 -14.87
N SER A 64 -3.96 -9.73 -13.67
CA SER A 64 -5.14 -10.59 -13.47
C SER A 64 -6.48 -9.89 -13.78
N ALA A 65 -6.51 -8.56 -13.89
CA ALA A 65 -7.74 -7.82 -14.17
C ALA A 65 -8.17 -7.96 -15.64
N SER A 66 -9.25 -8.73 -15.88
CA SER A 66 -9.80 -8.91 -17.24
C SER A 66 -10.71 -7.76 -17.69
N ASN A 67 -11.34 -7.03 -16.76
CA ASN A 67 -12.18 -5.88 -17.09
C ASN A 67 -11.31 -4.64 -17.36
N ALA A 68 -11.46 -4.02 -18.54
CA ALA A 68 -10.61 -2.90 -18.97
C ALA A 68 -10.77 -1.64 -18.09
N GLU A 69 -11.98 -1.33 -17.62
CA GLU A 69 -12.20 -0.17 -16.73
C GLU A 69 -11.53 -0.41 -15.36
N LEU A 70 -11.68 -1.62 -14.80
CA LEU A 70 -11.02 -2.00 -13.55
C LEU A 70 -9.50 -1.96 -13.70
N LYS A 71 -8.97 -2.50 -14.79
CA LYS A 71 -7.53 -2.47 -15.08
C LYS A 71 -7.01 -1.04 -15.14
N SER A 72 -7.70 -0.16 -15.86
CA SER A 72 -7.32 1.25 -15.96
C SER A 72 -7.40 1.98 -14.61
N LEU A 73 -8.39 1.64 -13.77
CA LEU A 73 -8.47 2.14 -12.40
C LEU A 73 -7.26 1.69 -11.56
N LEU A 74 -6.86 0.42 -11.65
CA LEU A 74 -5.71 -0.11 -10.93
C LEU A 74 -4.40 0.53 -11.41
N GLU A 75 -4.22 0.74 -12.72
CA GLU A 75 -3.07 1.44 -13.30
C GLU A 75 -2.99 2.90 -12.83
N THR A 76 -4.14 3.56 -12.70
CA THR A 76 -4.22 4.92 -12.14
C THR A 76 -3.85 4.90 -10.65
N GLY A 77 -4.39 3.94 -9.90
CA GLY A 77 -4.04 3.72 -8.50
C GLY A 77 -2.55 3.49 -8.30
N LEU A 78 -1.92 2.66 -9.13
CA LEU A 78 -0.48 2.39 -9.09
C LEU A 78 0.34 3.67 -9.17
N LYS A 79 0.02 4.58 -10.10
CA LYS A 79 0.73 5.87 -10.22
C LYS A 79 0.63 6.71 -8.95
N ILE A 80 -0.54 6.71 -8.30
CA ILE A 80 -0.76 7.44 -7.04
C ILE A 80 0.10 6.82 -5.92
N PHE A 81 0.09 5.49 -5.79
CA PHE A 81 0.89 4.79 -4.78
C PHE A 81 2.40 4.91 -5.03
N GLN A 82 2.85 4.95 -6.28
CA GLN A 82 4.24 5.27 -6.62
C GLN A 82 4.62 6.70 -6.17
N GLY A 83 3.74 7.67 -6.37
CA GLY A 83 3.94 9.03 -5.85
C GLY A 83 4.02 9.08 -4.32
N HIS A 84 3.14 8.36 -3.63
CA HIS A 84 3.18 8.24 -2.17
C HIS A 84 4.48 7.57 -1.68
N GLN A 85 4.95 6.51 -2.37
CA GLN A 85 6.23 5.87 -2.07
C GLN A 85 7.39 6.86 -2.17
N GLN A 86 7.45 7.63 -3.26
CA GLN A 86 8.51 8.64 -3.47
C GLN A 86 8.50 9.72 -2.38
N HIS A 87 7.30 10.18 -1.98
CA HIS A 87 7.18 11.12 -0.87
C HIS A 87 7.65 10.50 0.45
N ALA A 88 7.27 9.26 0.75
CA ALA A 88 7.74 8.56 1.94
C ALA A 88 9.27 8.38 1.94
N GLU A 89 9.88 8.02 0.80
CA GLU A 89 11.33 7.91 0.64
C GLU A 89 12.04 9.26 0.83
N HIS A 90 11.46 10.36 0.34
CA HIS A 90 11.96 11.69 0.59
C HIS A 90 11.91 12.03 2.09
N VAL A 91 10.76 11.84 2.74
CA VAL A 91 10.62 12.08 4.18
C VAL A 91 11.64 11.26 4.95
N ALA A 92 11.82 9.98 4.61
CA ALA A 92 12.81 9.10 5.24
C ALA A 92 14.23 9.69 5.18
N GLY A 93 14.63 10.22 4.02
CA GLY A 93 15.93 10.87 3.83
C GLY A 93 16.07 12.23 4.53
N SER A 94 14.96 12.86 4.94
CA SER A 94 14.96 14.14 5.64
C SER A 94 14.99 14.01 7.18
N LEU A 95 14.66 12.81 7.70
CA LEU A 95 14.73 12.52 9.13
C LEU A 95 16.20 12.41 9.56
N LYS A 96 16.55 13.09 10.66
CA LYS A 96 17.90 13.10 11.24
C LYS A 96 18.17 11.89 12.12
#